data_AF-U5DC30-F1
#
_entry.id   AF-U5DC30-F1
#
_cell.length_a   1.000
_cell.length_b   1.000
_cell.length_c   1.000
_cell.angle_alpha   90.00
_cell.angle_beta   90.00
_cell.angle_gamma   90.00
#
_symmetry.space_group_name_H-M   'P 1'
#
loop_
_entity.id
_entity.type
_entity.pdbx_description
1 polymer ?
#
loop_
_entity_poly.entity_id
_entity_poly.type
_entity_poly.pdbx_seq_one_letter_code
_entity_poly.pdbx_strand_id
1 'polypeptide(L)'
;MWDDALDVLNTNPRLFDPNATLDTGKEIARCMALAKDGIHAVLVVLSVANRFTEQEAGVIKRLQSLFGEKIARYMILVFTNGDALANDDETLEDYVDHSPDCLKELLEFCNHRMVLFDNITKDEGKRVEQVQLLLDLVDVITAENGGRPCSDEIFDELKKKEFESVEGHSVHDTSAFTEQLDKSHAGQLQLRTEMVEKKTTENLERQLASEQNAGMEAEKHAQAEQMRLKRTK
;
A
#
# COMPACT_ATOMS: atom_id res chain seq x y z
N MET A 1 -15.86 -14.11 0.89
CA MET A 1 -16.00 -13.35 2.16
C MET A 1 -14.61 -13.29 2.73
N TRP A 2 -14.01 -12.11 2.71
CA TRP A 2 -12.66 -11.87 3.20
C TRP A 2 -12.67 -12.07 4.72
N ASP A 3 -12.21 -13.24 5.18
CA ASP A 3 -12.06 -13.60 6.60
C ASP A 3 -10.63 -13.28 7.12
N ASP A 4 -9.76 -12.78 6.23
CA ASP A 4 -8.40 -12.36 6.54
C ASP A 4 -8.34 -10.86 6.88
N ALA A 5 -7.37 -10.48 7.72
CA ALA A 5 -7.16 -9.08 8.11
C ALA A 5 -6.81 -8.22 6.87
N LEU A 6 -7.66 -7.23 6.56
CA LEU A 6 -7.40 -6.25 5.50
C LEU A 6 -6.41 -5.19 6.00
N ASP A 7 -5.20 -5.20 5.47
CA ASP A 7 -4.18 -4.19 5.76
C ASP A 7 -4.08 -3.17 4.62
N VAL A 8 -4.33 -1.89 4.95
CA VAL A 8 -4.18 -0.77 4.00
C VAL A 8 -2.96 0.05 4.37
N LEU A 9 -1.97 0.09 3.47
CA LEU A 9 -0.77 0.90 3.62
C LEU A 9 -0.92 2.22 2.88
N ASN A 10 -0.94 3.32 3.63
CA ASN A 10 -0.98 4.66 3.04
C ASN A 10 0.44 5.14 2.73
N THR A 11 0.64 5.61 1.50
CA THR A 11 1.89 6.26 1.10
C THR A 11 1.93 7.70 1.59
N ASN A 12 3.13 8.22 1.84
CA ASN A 12 3.33 9.65 2.11
C ASN A 12 2.62 10.53 1.06
N PRO A 13 1.78 11.52 1.44
CA PRO A 13 1.10 12.40 0.50
C PRO A 13 2.03 13.15 -0.46
N ARG A 14 3.30 13.34 -0.09
CA ARG A 14 4.31 14.00 -0.93
C ARG A 14 4.93 13.09 -2.00
N LEU A 15 4.50 11.83 -2.11
CA LEU A 15 5.02 10.86 -3.08
C LEU A 15 4.90 11.33 -4.54
N PHE A 16 3.90 12.18 -4.80
CA PHE A 16 3.53 12.64 -6.12
C PHE A 16 3.83 14.13 -6.36
N ASP A 17 4.49 14.80 -5.41
CA ASP A 17 4.95 16.18 -5.54
C ASP A 17 6.14 16.21 -6.53
N PRO A 18 6.00 16.86 -7.71
CA PRO A 18 7.08 16.94 -8.69
C PRO A 18 8.31 17.71 -8.20
N ASN A 19 8.18 18.46 -7.09
CA ASN A 19 9.27 19.18 -6.43
C ASN A 19 9.77 18.47 -5.17
N ALA A 20 9.20 17.33 -4.80
CA ALA A 20 9.69 16.57 -3.65
C ALA A 20 11.02 15.88 -3.99
N THR A 21 11.98 16.04 -3.10
CA THR A 21 13.22 15.25 -3.05
C THR A 21 12.98 13.83 -2.51
N LEU A 22 11.72 13.48 -2.22
CA LEU A 22 11.33 12.17 -1.75
C LEU A 22 11.38 11.20 -2.93
N ASP A 23 12.36 10.30 -2.88
CA ASP A 23 12.49 9.21 -3.85
C ASP A 23 11.26 8.31 -3.74
N THR A 24 10.40 8.37 -4.76
CA THR A 24 9.18 7.57 -4.86
C THR A 24 9.48 6.09 -4.61
N GLY A 25 10.62 5.58 -5.11
CA GLY A 25 11.08 4.22 -4.90
C GLY A 25 11.32 3.86 -3.43
N LYS A 26 11.74 4.80 -2.57
CA LYS A 26 11.97 4.53 -1.14
C LYS A 26 10.69 4.34 -0.35
N GLU A 27 9.66 5.15 -0.60
CA GLU A 27 8.39 5.01 0.10
C GLU A 27 7.68 3.71 -0.32
N ILE A 28 7.85 3.31 -1.58
CA ILE A 28 7.37 2.03 -2.08
C ILE A 28 8.14 0.87 -1.44
N ALA A 29 9.47 0.92 -1.42
CA ALA A 29 10.29 -0.09 -0.75
C ALA A 29 9.93 -0.22 0.74
N ARG A 30 9.59 0.90 1.39
CA ARG A 30 9.05 0.91 2.75
C ARG A 30 7.70 0.20 2.83
N CYS A 31 6.76 0.47 1.91
CA CYS A 31 5.46 -0.20 1.88
C CYS A 31 5.63 -1.72 1.65
N MET A 32 6.52 -2.13 0.76
CA MET A 32 6.85 -3.55 0.55
C MET A 32 7.44 -4.19 1.80
N ALA A 33 8.37 -3.51 2.48
CA ALA A 33 8.94 -4.00 3.74
C ALA A 33 7.91 -4.13 4.87
N LEU A 34 6.83 -3.34 4.83
CA LEU A 34 5.69 -3.45 5.75
C LEU A 34 4.73 -4.56 5.35
N ALA A 35 4.58 -4.83 4.05
CA ALA A 35 3.73 -5.87 3.49
C ALA A 35 4.41 -7.25 3.59
N LYS A 36 4.34 -7.86 4.77
CA LYS A 36 5.00 -9.16 5.07
C LYS A 36 4.65 -10.26 4.06
N ASP A 37 3.42 -10.28 3.57
CA ASP A 37 2.90 -11.29 2.65
C ASP A 37 2.82 -10.77 1.21
N GLY A 38 3.38 -9.59 0.91
CA GLY A 38 3.32 -8.92 -0.39
C GLY A 38 2.07 -8.05 -0.58
N ILE A 39 2.02 -7.35 -1.72
CA ILE A 39 0.95 -6.42 -2.06
C ILE A 39 -0.05 -7.11 -3.00
N HIS A 40 -1.30 -7.25 -2.56
CA HIS A 40 -2.37 -7.86 -3.35
C HIS A 40 -2.94 -6.91 -4.42
N ALA A 41 -2.97 -5.61 -4.13
CA ALA A 41 -3.37 -4.58 -5.07
C ALA A 41 -2.69 -3.25 -4.76
N VAL A 42 -2.42 -2.47 -5.81
CA VAL A 42 -1.90 -1.11 -5.75
C VAL A 42 -3.01 -0.17 -6.18
N LEU A 43 -3.42 0.73 -5.29
CA LEU A 43 -4.49 1.68 -5.57
C LEU A 43 -3.90 3.03 -5.99
N VAL A 44 -4.25 3.50 -7.18
CA VAL A 44 -3.93 4.86 -7.63
C VAL A 44 -5.18 5.71 -7.50
N VAL A 45 -5.15 6.65 -6.55
CA VAL A 45 -6.32 7.46 -6.19
C VAL A 45 -6.30 8.77 -6.98
N LEU A 46 -7.35 9.00 -7.76
CA LEU A 46 -7.57 10.21 -8.56
C LEU A 46 -8.90 10.85 -8.13
N SER A 47 -9.04 12.17 -8.28
CA SER A 47 -10.31 12.88 -8.00
C SER A 47 -10.93 13.34 -9.30
N VAL A 48 -12.23 13.06 -9.49
CA VAL A 48 -12.97 13.53 -10.67
C VAL A 48 -13.37 15.01 -10.56
N ALA A 49 -13.33 15.57 -9.35
CA ALA A 49 -13.61 16.99 -9.12
C ALA A 49 -12.50 17.91 -9.68
N ASN A 50 -11.31 17.35 -9.93
CA ASN A 50 -10.18 18.06 -10.52
C ASN A 50 -9.88 17.50 -11.90
N ARG A 51 -9.53 18.37 -12.84
CA ARG A 51 -9.08 17.91 -14.16
C ARG A 51 -7.77 17.18 -14.03
N PHE A 52 -7.67 16.03 -14.69
CA PHE A 52 -6.40 15.33 -14.85
C PHE A 52 -5.36 16.22 -15.55
N THR A 53 -4.19 16.33 -14.95
CA THR A 53 -3.12 17.28 -15.31
C THR A 53 -1.88 16.57 -15.85
N GLU A 54 -1.02 17.32 -16.55
CA GLU A 54 0.30 16.81 -16.95
C GLU A 54 1.18 16.39 -15.77
N GLN A 55 0.98 16.99 -14.59
CA GLN A 55 1.70 16.61 -13.37
C GLN A 55 1.32 15.20 -12.93
N GLU A 56 0.02 14.88 -12.94
CA GLU A 56 -0.48 13.54 -12.65
C GLU A 56 -0.06 12.54 -13.74
N ALA A 57 -0.02 12.95 -15.01
CA ALA A 57 0.55 12.13 -16.09
C ALA A 57 2.04 11.81 -15.84
N GLY A 58 2.81 12.79 -15.36
CA GLY A 58 4.22 12.60 -15.02
C GLY A 58 4.44 11.64 -13.85
N VAL A 59 3.53 11.62 -12.89
CA VAL A 59 3.52 10.64 -11.79
C VAL A 59 3.34 9.23 -12.34
N ILE A 60 2.39 9.03 -13.24
CA ILE A 60 2.14 7.71 -13.86
C ILE A 60 3.35 7.20 -14.62
N LYS A 61 3.99 8.06 -15.42
CA LYS A 61 5.23 7.69 -16.14
C LYS A 61 6.34 7.27 -15.18
N ARG A 62 6.44 7.93 -14.02
CA ARG A 62 7.38 7.52 -12.96
C ARG A 62 6.99 6.18 -12.34
N LEU A 63 5.70 5.93 -12.10
CA LEU A 63 5.23 4.61 -11.64
C LEU A 63 5.55 3.53 -12.70
N GLN A 64 5.33 3.80 -13.98
CA GLN A 64 5.67 2.84 -15.04
C GLN A 64 7.18 2.54 -15.08
N SER A 65 8.04 3.56 -14.92
CA SER A 65 9.50 3.37 -14.94
C SER A 65 10.08 2.81 -13.63
N LEU A 66 9.42 2.98 -12.48
CA LEU A 66 9.92 2.43 -11.21
C LEU A 66 9.54 0.97 -11.02
N PHE A 67 8.46 0.55 -11.65
CA PHE A 67 7.82 -0.73 -11.39
C PHE A 67 7.68 -1.60 -12.65
N GLY A 68 8.12 -1.12 -13.81
CA GLY A 68 7.94 -1.77 -15.10
C GLY A 68 6.49 -2.15 -15.42
N GLU A 69 6.30 -3.02 -16.41
CA GLU A 69 4.96 -3.41 -16.87
C GLU A 69 4.26 -4.42 -15.96
N LYS A 70 4.99 -5.17 -15.10
CA LYS A 70 4.35 -6.21 -14.29
C LYS A 70 3.50 -5.65 -13.14
N ILE A 71 3.80 -4.45 -12.63
CA ILE A 71 2.97 -3.85 -11.56
C ILE A 71 1.56 -3.54 -12.05
N ALA A 72 1.42 -3.29 -13.34
CA ALA A 72 0.15 -2.95 -13.95
C ALA A 72 -0.90 -4.02 -13.64
N ARG A 73 -0.47 -5.30 -13.58
CA ARG A 73 -1.27 -6.49 -13.21
C ARG A 73 -1.87 -6.44 -11.81
N TYR A 74 -1.37 -5.57 -10.93
CA TYR A 74 -1.83 -5.39 -9.56
C TYR A 74 -2.49 -4.02 -9.35
N MET A 75 -2.54 -3.16 -10.36
CA MET A 75 -3.05 -1.80 -10.22
C MET A 75 -4.56 -1.70 -10.42
N ILE A 76 -5.19 -0.84 -9.61
CA ILE A 76 -6.58 -0.39 -9.74
C ILE A 76 -6.58 1.14 -9.67
N LEU A 77 -7.31 1.80 -10.56
CA LEU A 77 -7.59 3.23 -10.46
C LEU A 77 -8.82 3.46 -9.59
N VAL A 78 -8.66 4.26 -8.54
CA VAL A 78 -9.77 4.64 -7.65
C VAL A 78 -10.09 6.10 -7.93
N PHE A 79 -11.23 6.34 -8.56
CA PHE A 79 -11.76 7.68 -8.74
C PHE A 79 -12.56 8.09 -7.50
N THR A 80 -12.33 9.30 -7.00
CA THR A 80 -12.98 9.86 -5.82
C THR A 80 -13.78 11.10 -6.20
N ASN A 81 -14.63 11.56 -5.28
CA ASN A 81 -15.58 12.66 -5.51
C ASN A 81 -16.65 12.32 -6.57
N GLY A 82 -17.12 11.08 -6.59
CA GLY A 82 -18.18 10.66 -7.52
C GLY A 82 -19.50 11.42 -7.38
N ASP A 83 -19.71 12.13 -6.27
CA ASP A 83 -20.81 13.07 -6.09
C ASP A 83 -20.75 14.26 -7.05
N ALA A 84 -19.55 14.65 -7.52
CA ALA A 84 -19.38 15.69 -8.52
C ALA A 84 -20.02 15.31 -9.86
N LEU A 85 -19.83 14.06 -10.31
CA LEU A 85 -20.40 13.55 -11.56
C LEU A 85 -21.94 13.46 -11.49
N ALA A 86 -22.47 13.06 -10.33
CA ALA A 86 -23.91 12.97 -10.12
C ALA A 86 -24.63 14.33 -10.22
N ASN A 87 -23.95 15.44 -9.93
CA ASN A 87 -24.54 16.78 -10.08
C ASN A 87 -24.68 17.21 -11.55
N ASP A 88 -23.86 16.64 -12.43
CA ASP A 88 -23.80 16.96 -13.85
C ASP A 88 -24.48 15.89 -14.72
N ASP A 89 -25.21 14.94 -14.11
CA ASP A 89 -25.81 13.75 -14.77
C ASP A 89 -24.80 12.95 -15.62
N GLU A 90 -23.52 12.93 -15.20
CA GLU A 90 -22.41 12.30 -15.90
C GLU A 90 -22.03 10.95 -15.26
N THR A 91 -21.69 9.94 -16.07
CA THR A 91 -21.14 8.66 -15.58
C THR A 91 -19.61 8.70 -15.44
N LEU A 92 -19.01 7.70 -14.77
CA LEU A 92 -17.54 7.62 -14.74
C LEU A 92 -16.97 7.38 -16.15
N GLU A 93 -17.67 6.59 -16.94
CA GLU A 93 -17.32 6.29 -18.33
C GLU A 93 -17.33 7.56 -19.19
N ASP A 94 -18.35 8.40 -19.05
CA ASP A 94 -18.41 9.70 -19.74
C ASP A 94 -17.22 10.60 -19.33
N TYR A 95 -16.91 10.69 -18.03
CA TYR A 95 -15.75 11.45 -17.55
C TYR A 95 -14.44 10.96 -18.18
N VAL A 96 -14.25 9.65 -18.27
CA VAL A 96 -13.07 9.03 -18.89
C VAL A 96 -13.01 9.34 -20.39
N ASP A 97 -14.13 9.28 -21.10
CA ASP A 97 -14.21 9.57 -22.52
C ASP A 97 -13.82 11.02 -22.85
N HIS A 98 -14.19 11.96 -21.98
CA HIS A 98 -13.83 13.38 -22.09
C HIS A 98 -12.43 13.71 -21.53
N SER A 99 -11.76 12.76 -20.88
CA SER A 99 -10.46 12.96 -20.27
C SER A 99 -9.30 12.93 -21.27
N PRO A 100 -8.12 13.50 -20.91
CA PRO A 100 -6.93 13.48 -21.76
C PRO A 100 -6.45 12.05 -22.07
N ASP A 101 -5.80 11.88 -23.23
CA ASP A 101 -5.29 10.58 -23.69
C ASP A 101 -4.37 9.89 -22.69
N CYS A 102 -3.60 10.64 -21.91
CA CYS A 102 -2.73 10.07 -20.88
C CYS A 102 -3.47 9.34 -19.75
N LEU A 103 -4.72 9.73 -19.43
CA LEU A 103 -5.55 8.96 -18.49
C LEU A 103 -6.05 7.67 -19.14
N LYS A 104 -6.39 7.71 -20.42
CA LYS A 104 -6.82 6.53 -21.19
C LYS A 104 -5.68 5.54 -21.34
N GLU A 105 -4.47 6.01 -21.61
CA GLU A 105 -3.24 5.19 -21.61
C GLU A 105 -2.98 4.52 -20.25
N LEU A 106 -3.24 5.21 -19.14
CA LEU A 106 -3.13 4.62 -17.81
C LEU A 106 -4.20 3.55 -17.57
N LEU A 107 -5.43 3.77 -18.02
CA LEU A 107 -6.50 2.78 -17.94
C LEU A 107 -6.14 1.52 -18.73
N GLU A 108 -5.65 1.67 -19.97
CA GLU A 108 -5.14 0.57 -20.78
C GLU A 108 -4.01 -0.17 -20.06
N PHE A 109 -3.06 0.57 -19.48
CA PHE A 109 -1.95 0.00 -18.72
C PHE A 109 -2.45 -0.91 -17.57
N CYS A 110 -3.53 -0.54 -16.89
CA CYS A 110 -4.11 -1.33 -15.80
C CYS A 110 -5.34 -2.17 -16.22
N ASN A 111 -5.44 -2.55 -17.49
CA ASN A 111 -6.54 -3.37 -18.06
C ASN A 111 -7.95 -2.86 -17.70
N HIS A 112 -8.14 -1.54 -17.71
CA HIS A 112 -9.40 -0.86 -17.37
C HIS A 112 -9.95 -1.18 -15.98
N ARG A 113 -9.11 -1.60 -15.03
CA ARG A 113 -9.52 -1.79 -13.63
C ARG A 113 -9.71 -0.44 -12.95
N MET A 114 -10.96 0.00 -12.81
CA MET A 114 -11.31 1.24 -12.14
C MET A 114 -12.56 1.13 -11.28
N VAL A 115 -12.67 1.97 -10.25
CA VAL A 115 -13.84 2.05 -9.37
C VAL A 115 -14.09 3.50 -8.92
N LEU A 116 -15.36 3.88 -8.75
CA LEU A 116 -15.77 5.20 -8.27
C LEU A 116 -16.17 5.17 -6.80
N PHE A 117 -15.61 6.11 -6.03
CA PHE A 117 -15.88 6.31 -4.61
C PHE A 117 -16.54 7.67 -4.35
N ASP A 118 -17.60 7.62 -3.55
CA ASP A 118 -18.25 8.80 -2.96
C ASP A 118 -17.86 8.85 -1.48
N ASN A 119 -16.73 9.49 -1.20
CA ASN A 119 -16.09 9.48 0.13
C ASN A 119 -16.92 10.19 1.21
N ILE A 120 -17.93 10.99 0.83
CA ILE A 120 -18.77 11.74 1.77
C ILE A 120 -20.18 11.17 1.88
N THR A 121 -20.46 10.06 1.22
CA THR A 121 -21.78 9.42 1.27
C THR A 121 -22.16 9.03 2.69
N LYS A 122 -23.42 9.30 3.03
CA LYS A 122 -24.04 8.85 4.29
C LYS A 122 -24.89 7.59 4.11
N ASP A 123 -25.04 7.13 2.87
CA ASP A 123 -25.77 5.92 2.54
C ASP A 123 -24.88 4.71 2.83
N GLU A 124 -25.27 3.91 3.81
CA GLU A 124 -24.50 2.72 4.20
C GLU A 124 -24.50 1.64 3.12
N GLY A 125 -25.60 1.51 2.37
CA GLY A 125 -25.70 0.57 1.24
C GLY A 125 -24.72 0.95 0.14
N LYS A 126 -24.70 2.23 -0.25
CA LYS A 126 -23.75 2.76 -1.25
C LYS A 126 -22.30 2.58 -0.79
N ARG A 127 -22.01 2.84 0.48
CA ARG A 127 -20.65 2.64 1.04
C ARG A 127 -20.22 1.17 0.96
N VAL A 128 -21.11 0.25 1.33
CA VAL A 128 -20.82 -1.20 1.27
C VAL A 128 -20.64 -1.65 -0.18
N GLU A 129 -21.48 -1.18 -1.10
CA GLU A 129 -21.40 -1.49 -2.52
C GLU A 129 -20.07 -1.04 -3.13
N GLN A 130 -19.63 0.20 -2.87
CA GLN A 130 -18.36 0.73 -3.38
C GLN A 130 -17.15 -0.07 -2.88
N VAL A 131 -17.14 -0.43 -1.59
CA VAL A 131 -16.09 -1.27 -1.00
C VAL A 131 -16.13 -2.68 -1.61
N GLN A 132 -17.31 -3.25 -1.82
CA GLN A 132 -17.46 -4.57 -2.43
C GLN A 132 -16.94 -4.59 -3.88
N LEU A 133 -17.27 -3.57 -4.69
CA LEU A 133 -16.75 -3.44 -6.05
C LEU A 133 -15.22 -3.38 -6.09
N LEU A 134 -14.60 -2.66 -5.14
CA LEU A 134 -13.14 -2.63 -5.02
C LEU A 134 -12.59 -4.02 -4.66
N LEU A 135 -13.18 -4.71 -3.70
CA LEU A 135 -12.74 -6.04 -3.28
C LEU A 135 -12.90 -7.08 -4.41
N ASP A 136 -13.97 -6.99 -5.19
CA ASP A 136 -14.19 -7.84 -6.36
C ASP A 136 -13.07 -7.65 -7.41
N LEU A 137 -12.60 -6.41 -7.60
CA LEU A 137 -11.44 -6.13 -8.46
C LEU A 137 -10.13 -6.72 -7.89
N VAL A 138 -9.95 -6.68 -6.57
CA VAL A 138 -8.79 -7.33 -5.91
C VAL A 138 -8.86 -8.85 -6.08
N ASP A 139 -10.05 -9.45 -5.98
CA ASP A 139 -10.26 -10.88 -6.24
C ASP A 139 -9.91 -11.24 -7.69
N VAL A 140 -10.32 -10.41 -8.67
CA VAL A 140 -9.95 -10.56 -10.09
C VAL A 140 -8.43 -10.51 -10.26
N ILE A 141 -7.77 -9.49 -9.70
CA ILE A 141 -6.30 -9.36 -9.75
C ILE A 141 -5.63 -10.61 -9.15
N THR A 142 -6.11 -11.06 -8.00
CA THR A 142 -5.55 -12.22 -7.30
C THR A 142 -5.68 -13.47 -8.16
N ALA A 143 -6.84 -13.70 -8.79
CA ALA A 143 -7.07 -14.81 -9.70
C ALA A 143 -6.17 -14.74 -10.94
N GLU A 144 -6.07 -13.57 -11.60
CA GLU A 144 -5.22 -13.34 -12.78
C GLU A 144 -3.73 -13.54 -12.50
N ASN A 145 -3.31 -13.30 -11.26
CA ASN A 145 -1.92 -13.51 -10.81
C ASN A 145 -1.70 -14.90 -10.18
N GLY A 146 -2.69 -15.80 -10.23
CA GLY A 146 -2.59 -17.17 -9.74
C GLY A 146 -2.43 -17.25 -8.22
N GLY A 147 -3.08 -16.33 -7.50
CA GLY A 147 -3.03 -16.21 -6.04
C GLY A 147 -1.72 -15.63 -5.50
N ARG A 148 -0.81 -15.17 -6.37
CA ARG A 148 0.48 -14.62 -5.93
C ARG A 148 0.38 -13.11 -5.77
N PRO A 149 0.67 -12.56 -4.58
CA PRO A 149 0.79 -11.12 -4.39
C PRO A 149 2.07 -10.59 -5.04
N CYS A 150 2.11 -9.29 -5.27
CA CYS A 150 3.31 -8.59 -5.69
C CYS A 150 4.35 -8.63 -4.56
N SER A 151 5.46 -9.35 -4.76
CA SER A 151 6.52 -9.56 -3.76
C SER A 151 7.83 -8.86 -4.14
N ASP A 152 8.77 -8.83 -3.19
CA ASP A 152 10.12 -8.27 -3.35
C ASP A 152 10.87 -8.89 -4.56
N GLU A 153 10.71 -10.19 -4.81
CA GLU A 153 11.36 -10.89 -5.94
C GLU A 153 10.85 -10.41 -7.30
N ILE A 154 9.54 -10.13 -7.41
CA ILE A 154 8.95 -9.56 -8.62
C ILE A 154 9.50 -8.14 -8.83
N PHE A 155 9.69 -7.39 -7.75
CA PHE A 155 10.22 -6.03 -7.76
C PHE A 155 11.70 -5.96 -8.13
N ASP A 156 12.51 -6.90 -7.65
CA ASP A 156 13.93 -7.01 -8.00
C ASP A 156 14.10 -7.39 -9.48
N GLU A 157 13.25 -8.27 -10.01
CA GLU A 157 13.22 -8.56 -11.45
C GLU A 157 12.75 -7.36 -12.29
N LEU A 158 11.78 -6.58 -11.78
CA LEU A 158 11.27 -5.38 -12.44
C LEU A 158 12.36 -4.30 -12.56
N LYS A 159 13.14 -4.10 -11.51
CA LYS A 159 14.28 -3.16 -11.50
C LYS A 159 15.43 -3.61 -12.42
N LYS A 160 15.72 -4.91 -12.46
CA LYS A 160 16.89 -5.43 -13.19
C LYS A 160 16.72 -5.37 -14.72
N LYS A 161 15.51 -5.60 -15.24
CA LYS A 161 15.25 -5.63 -16.70
C LYS A 161 15.26 -4.24 -17.37
N GLU A 162 14.98 -3.17 -16.64
CA GLU A 162 15.00 -1.81 -17.19
C GLU A 162 16.43 -1.27 -17.32
N PHE A 163 17.34 -1.70 -16.43
CA PHE A 163 18.77 -1.34 -16.49
C PHE A 163 19.53 -2.02 -17.64
N GLU A 164 19.17 -3.24 -18.01
CA GLU A 164 19.77 -3.95 -19.14
C GLU A 164 19.30 -3.41 -20.50
N SER A 165 18.16 -2.69 -20.54
CA SER A 165 17.61 -2.13 -21.78
C SER A 165 18.12 -0.71 -22.11
N VAL A 166 18.98 -0.13 -21.27
CA VAL A 166 19.58 1.22 -21.41
C VAL A 166 21.07 1.18 -21.81
N GLU A 167 21.61 0.03 -22.24
CA GLU A 167 22.99 -0.09 -22.77
C GLU A 167 23.19 0.54 -24.16
N GLY A 168 22.88 1.83 -24.28
CA GLY A 168 23.14 2.64 -25.47
C GLY A 168 23.88 3.95 -25.21
N HIS A 169 23.95 4.49 -23.99
CA HIS A 169 24.54 5.82 -23.75
C HIS A 169 25.43 5.92 -22.49
N SER A 170 26.74 5.96 -22.76
CA SER A 170 27.87 6.49 -21.96
C SER A 170 28.13 5.98 -20.53
N VAL A 171 29.29 5.32 -20.39
CA VAL A 171 29.87 4.58 -19.26
C VAL A 171 30.40 5.46 -18.10
N HIS A 172 29.82 6.64 -17.81
CA HIS A 172 30.36 7.53 -16.77
C HIS A 172 29.48 7.72 -15.51
N ASP A 173 28.20 7.33 -15.55
CA ASP A 173 27.25 7.51 -14.44
C ASP A 173 26.97 6.25 -13.58
N THR A 174 27.48 5.08 -14.00
CA THR A 174 27.19 3.79 -13.33
C THR A 174 27.84 3.62 -11.96
N SER A 175 28.94 4.32 -11.67
CA SER A 175 29.67 4.22 -10.38
C SER A 175 28.91 4.90 -9.22
N ALA A 176 28.26 6.03 -9.47
CA ALA A 176 27.55 6.77 -8.44
C ALA A 176 26.21 6.09 -8.05
N PHE A 177 25.57 5.42 -9.00
CA PHE A 177 24.27 4.80 -8.81
C PHE A 177 24.36 3.42 -8.14
N THR A 178 25.40 2.62 -8.41
CA THR A 178 25.65 1.35 -7.68
C THR A 178 25.93 1.60 -6.21
N GLU A 179 26.70 2.64 -5.88
CA GLU A 179 26.98 3.03 -4.51
C GLU A 179 25.72 3.57 -3.80
N GLN A 180 24.79 4.18 -4.55
CA GLN A 180 23.50 4.64 -4.05
C GLN A 180 22.52 3.47 -3.83
N LEU A 181 22.59 2.43 -4.66
CA LEU A 181 21.87 1.16 -4.50
C LEU A 181 22.35 0.39 -3.26
N ASP A 182 23.66 0.28 -3.03
CA ASP A 182 24.21 -0.39 -1.84
C ASP A 182 23.83 0.36 -0.55
N LYS A 183 23.87 1.70 -0.58
CA LYS A 183 23.37 2.54 0.53
C LYS A 183 21.86 2.37 0.75
N SER A 184 21.08 2.19 -0.33
CA SER A 184 19.63 1.93 -0.25
C SER A 184 19.34 0.55 0.34
N HIS A 185 20.08 -0.48 -0.07
CA HIS A 185 19.95 -1.84 0.46
C HIS A 185 20.32 -1.91 1.95
N ALA A 186 21.42 -1.26 2.33
CA ALA A 186 21.82 -1.13 3.73
C ALA A 186 20.76 -0.40 4.58
N GLY A 187 20.19 0.69 4.05
CA GLY A 187 19.10 1.43 4.71
C GLY A 187 17.83 0.59 4.91
N GLN A 188 17.45 -0.23 3.93
CA GLN A 188 16.31 -1.15 4.04
C GLN A 188 16.53 -2.23 5.10
N LEU A 189 17.73 -2.83 5.14
CA LEU A 189 18.10 -3.80 6.18
C LEU A 189 18.07 -3.17 7.58
N GLN A 190 18.57 -1.95 7.71
CA GLN A 190 18.57 -1.24 8.99
C GLN A 190 17.14 -0.93 9.47
N LEU A 191 16.28 -0.41 8.59
CA LEU A 191 14.87 -0.13 8.93
C LEU A 191 14.12 -1.41 9.33
N ARG A 192 14.35 -2.52 8.63
CA ARG A 192 13.77 -3.82 8.94
C ARG A 192 14.25 -4.34 10.30
N THR A 193 15.54 -4.14 10.61
CA THR A 193 16.12 -4.53 11.90
C THR A 193 15.52 -3.72 13.04
N GLU A 194 15.46 -2.39 12.92
CA GLU A 194 14.84 -1.51 13.92
C GLU A 194 13.36 -1.83 14.13
N MET A 195 12.62 -2.15 13.06
CA MET A 195 11.21 -2.54 13.19
C MET A 195 11.02 -3.89 13.86
N VAL A 196 11.86 -4.87 13.55
CA VAL A 196 11.84 -6.17 14.24
C VAL A 196 12.13 -5.95 15.72
N GLU A 197 13.19 -5.20 16.04
CA GLU A 197 13.58 -4.87 17.41
C GLU A 197 12.44 -4.18 18.17
N LYS A 198 11.85 -3.12 17.60
CA LYS A 198 10.72 -2.40 18.21
C LYS A 198 9.54 -3.33 18.46
N LYS A 199 9.17 -4.15 17.48
CA LYS A 199 8.03 -5.09 17.61
C LYS A 199 8.32 -6.18 18.63
N THR A 200 9.55 -6.68 18.72
CA THR A 200 9.95 -7.61 19.79
C THR A 200 9.88 -6.95 21.17
N THR A 201 10.34 -5.70 21.30
CA THR A 201 10.29 -4.95 22.57
C THR A 201 8.86 -4.75 23.03
N GLU A 202 7.97 -4.28 22.14
CA GLU A 202 6.54 -4.10 22.47
C GLU A 202 5.84 -5.41 22.84
N ASN A 203 6.24 -6.52 22.23
CA ASN A 203 5.71 -7.85 22.58
C ASN A 203 6.22 -8.32 23.94
N LEU A 204 7.52 -8.13 24.22
CA LEU A 204 8.13 -8.46 25.51
C LEU A 204 7.52 -7.62 26.64
N GLU A 205 7.31 -6.33 26.43
CA GLU A 205 6.66 -5.44 27.41
C GLU A 205 5.22 -5.88 27.70
N ARG A 206 4.45 -6.26 26.67
CA ARG A 206 3.10 -6.81 26.84
C ARG A 206 3.12 -8.12 27.61
N GLN A 207 4.05 -9.00 27.32
CA GLN A 207 4.18 -10.28 28.03
C GLN A 207 4.56 -10.06 29.49
N LEU A 208 5.51 -9.15 29.76
CA LEU A 208 5.92 -8.80 31.12
C LEU A 208 4.75 -8.20 31.91
N ALA A 209 3.98 -7.29 31.32
CA ALA A 209 2.80 -6.70 31.96
C ALA A 209 1.72 -7.75 32.27
N SER A 210 1.51 -8.69 31.35
CA SER A 210 0.59 -9.83 31.55
C SER A 210 1.04 -10.71 32.72
N GLU A 211 2.32 -11.07 32.79
CA GLU A 211 2.88 -11.89 33.87
C GLU A 211 2.83 -11.18 35.23
N GLN A 212 3.16 -9.89 35.28
CA GLN A 212 3.07 -9.08 36.51
C GLN A 212 1.63 -9.00 37.03
N ASN A 213 0.66 -8.78 36.14
CA ASN A 213 -0.76 -8.78 36.52
C ASN A 213 -1.21 -10.16 37.02
N ALA A 214 -0.85 -11.24 36.33
CA ALA A 214 -1.17 -12.60 36.76
C ALA A 214 -0.56 -12.92 38.13
N GLY A 215 0.68 -12.50 38.38
CA GLY A 215 1.35 -12.65 39.67
C GLY A 215 0.66 -11.89 40.80
N MET A 216 0.27 -10.64 40.57
CA MET A 216 -0.43 -9.82 41.55
C MET A 216 -1.81 -10.41 41.93
N GLU A 217 -2.55 -10.90 40.94
CA GLU A 217 -3.84 -11.55 41.18
C GLU A 217 -3.69 -12.88 41.93
N ALA A 218 -2.68 -13.69 41.61
CA ALA A 218 -2.36 -14.90 42.34
C ALA A 218 -1.99 -14.62 43.81
N GLU A 219 -1.23 -13.56 44.08
CA GLU A 219 -0.85 -13.17 45.43
C GLU A 219 -2.05 -12.66 46.24
N LYS A 220 -2.91 -11.81 45.66
CA LYS A 220 -4.17 -11.40 46.29
C LYS A 220 -5.04 -12.61 46.64
N HIS A 221 -5.16 -13.57 45.72
CA HIS A 221 -5.93 -14.79 45.94
C HIS A 221 -5.35 -15.60 47.12
N ALA A 222 -4.03 -15.82 47.14
CA ALA A 222 -3.36 -16.54 48.22
C ALA A 222 -3.52 -15.85 49.59
N GLN A 223 -3.39 -14.51 49.64
CA GLN A 223 -3.59 -13.74 50.88
C GLN A 223 -5.04 -13.80 51.38
N ALA A 224 -6.01 -13.70 50.47
CA ALA A 224 -7.43 -13.84 50.80
C ALA A 224 -7.74 -15.23 51.39
N GLU A 225 -7.16 -16.28 50.81
CA GLU A 225 -7.31 -17.65 51.27
C GLU A 225 -6.66 -17.89 52.65
N GLN A 226 -5.45 -17.35 52.87
CA GLN A 226 -4.80 -17.39 54.18
C GLN A 226 -5.59 -16.65 55.27
N MET A 227 -6.15 -15.47 54.95
CA MET A 227 -7.01 -14.73 55.89
C MET A 227 -8.30 -15.49 56.21
N ARG A 228 -8.87 -16.18 55.22
CA ARG A 228 -10.06 -17.01 55.41
C ARG A 228 -9.77 -18.19 56.34
N LEU A 229 -8.66 -18.90 56.14
CA LEU A 229 -8.23 -20.01 57.00
C LEU A 229 -7.99 -19.57 58.45
N LYS A 230 -7.38 -18.38 58.67
CA LYS A 230 -7.14 -17.82 60.00
C LYS A 230 -8.42 -17.41 60.76
N ARG A 231 -9.52 -17.12 60.06
CA ARG A 231 -10.83 -16.80 60.68
C ARG A 231 -11.64 -18.05 61.10
N THR A 232 -11.22 -19.23 60.68
CA THR A 232 -11.93 -20.50 60.92
C THR A 232 -11.29 -21.36 62.02
N LYS A 233 -10.25 -20.85 62.69
CA LYS A 233 -9.63 -21.42 63.90
C LYS A 233 -9.86 -20.50 65.08
#